data_AF-A0AAW5FLC3-F1
#
_entry.id   AF-A0AAW5FLC3-F1
#
_cell.length_a   1.000
_cell.length_b   1.000
_cell.length_c   1.000
_cell.angle_alpha   90.00
_cell.angle_beta   90.00
_cell.angle_gamma   90.00
#
_symmetry.space_group_name_H-M   'P 1'
#
loop_
_entity.id
_entity.type
_entity.pdbx_description
1 polymer ?
#
loop_
_entity_poly.entity_id
_entity_poly.type
_entity_poly.pdbx_seq_one_letter_code
_entity_poly.pdbx_strand_id
1 'polypeptide(L)'
;MARVRRNSSFKLANVYDRRSREIPFNAEVAEVEVDNPLALDPGEKIMAVRSIRSDPLGRLHAHRQIDEAQYRGGRAFQDDWEKAERGPQAMDPTREYVDGARMREPVTESQRQAVLRLNRIERELGTDGAALVHDVLVLGLTMDEIGQRRAVRTQRWIDYFARRFRECLDRLAVIYGFATETGRQRAGQRR
;
A
#
# COMPACT_ATOMS: atom_id res chain seq x y z
N MET A 1 -54.84 -40.41 -16.93
CA MET A 1 -53.80 -39.47 -17.40
C MET A 1 -53.56 -38.42 -16.33
N ALA A 2 -52.45 -38.51 -15.59
CA ALA A 2 -52.12 -37.56 -14.51
C ALA A 2 -51.14 -36.49 -15.03
N ARG A 3 -51.54 -35.22 -14.99
CA ARG A 3 -50.69 -34.08 -15.38
C ARG A 3 -49.61 -33.85 -14.31
N VAL A 4 -48.35 -34.04 -14.70
CA VAL A 4 -47.17 -33.68 -13.89
C VAL A 4 -47.09 -32.15 -13.80
N ARG A 5 -47.32 -31.58 -12.61
CA ARG A 5 -47.01 -30.17 -12.33
C ARG A 5 -45.49 -30.03 -12.23
N ARG A 6 -44.87 -29.40 -13.23
CA ARG A 6 -43.48 -28.94 -13.15
C ARG A 6 -43.43 -27.73 -12.20
N ASN A 7 -42.99 -27.96 -10.97
CA ASN A 7 -42.50 -26.88 -10.12
C ASN A 7 -41.06 -26.54 -10.55
N SER A 8 -40.91 -25.79 -11.64
CA SER A 8 -39.65 -25.09 -11.92
C SER A 8 -39.69 -23.75 -11.19
N SER A 9 -39.40 -23.75 -9.90
CA SER A 9 -38.86 -22.54 -9.28
C SER A 9 -37.53 -22.29 -9.98
N PHE A 10 -37.52 -21.38 -10.95
CA PHE A 10 -36.29 -20.80 -11.47
C PHE A 10 -35.50 -20.35 -10.24
N LYS A 11 -34.41 -21.06 -9.92
CA LYS A 11 -33.41 -20.57 -8.99
C LYS A 11 -32.97 -19.25 -9.60
N LEU A 12 -33.48 -18.14 -9.06
CA LEU A 12 -32.89 -16.83 -9.28
C LEU A 12 -31.41 -17.06 -9.02
N ALA A 13 -30.60 -16.93 -10.08
CA ALA A 13 -29.16 -17.03 -9.99
C ALA A 13 -28.77 -16.18 -8.77
N ASN A 14 -28.02 -16.77 -7.84
CA ASN A 14 -27.48 -16.06 -6.68
C ASN A 14 -26.99 -14.72 -7.21
N VAL A 15 -27.71 -13.65 -6.88
CA VAL A 15 -27.27 -12.30 -7.18
C VAL A 15 -26.05 -12.18 -6.28
N TYR A 16 -24.87 -12.33 -6.88
CA TYR A 16 -23.61 -12.14 -6.18
C TYR A 16 -23.69 -10.74 -5.55
N ASP A 17 -23.85 -10.70 -4.23
CA ASP A 17 -23.79 -9.46 -3.49
C ASP A 17 -22.40 -8.89 -3.77
N ARG A 18 -22.34 -7.71 -4.39
CA ARG A 18 -21.09 -7.03 -4.74
C ARG A 18 -20.28 -6.69 -3.48
N ARG A 19 -20.88 -6.84 -2.30
CA ARG A 19 -20.19 -6.83 -1.01
C ARG A 19 -19.69 -8.24 -0.73
N SER A 20 -18.49 -8.57 -1.21
CA SER A 20 -17.76 -9.80 -0.85
C SER A 20 -17.45 -9.84 0.65
N ARG A 21 -18.48 -10.11 1.47
CA ARG A 21 -18.42 -10.30 2.93
C ARG A 21 -18.15 -11.75 3.30
N GLU A 22 -18.18 -12.66 2.32
CA GLU A 22 -17.82 -14.06 2.50
C GLU A 22 -16.29 -14.17 2.56
N ILE A 23 -15.76 -13.98 3.76
CA ILE A 23 -14.34 -14.06 4.05
C ILE A 23 -13.97 -15.54 4.30
N PRO A 24 -12.93 -16.08 3.67
CA PRO A 24 -12.49 -17.45 3.94
C PRO A 24 -12.08 -17.63 5.41
N PHE A 25 -12.21 -18.86 5.92
CA PHE A 25 -11.82 -19.18 7.30
C PHE A 25 -10.35 -18.81 7.56
N ASN A 26 -10.08 -18.07 8.65
CA ASN A 26 -8.77 -17.49 9.00
C ASN A 26 -8.17 -16.50 8.00
N ALA A 27 -8.97 -15.85 7.15
CA ALA A 27 -8.42 -14.80 6.30
C ALA A 27 -8.08 -13.55 7.12
N GLU A 28 -6.82 -13.15 7.05
CA GLU A 28 -6.37 -11.85 7.55
C GLU A 28 -6.67 -10.80 6.48
N VAL A 29 -7.75 -10.05 6.67
CA VAL A 29 -8.21 -9.05 5.71
C VAL A 29 -8.52 -7.71 6.38
N ALA A 30 -8.38 -6.63 5.60
CA ALA A 30 -8.78 -5.28 5.99
C ALA A 30 -9.67 -4.68 4.90
N GLU A 31 -10.65 -3.88 5.32
CA GLU A 31 -11.48 -3.10 4.41
C GLU A 31 -10.68 -1.91 3.87
N VAL A 32 -10.73 -1.70 2.55
CA VAL A 32 -10.03 -0.61 1.85
C VAL A 32 -10.97 0.02 0.85
N GLU A 33 -11.00 1.35 0.82
CA GLU A 33 -11.67 2.11 -0.24
C GLU A 33 -10.84 2.07 -1.53
N VAL A 34 -11.42 1.52 -2.59
CA VAL A 34 -10.80 1.39 -3.91
C VAL A 34 -11.68 2.09 -4.95
N ASP A 35 -11.06 2.70 -5.95
CA ASP A 35 -11.79 3.31 -7.06
C ASP A 35 -12.62 2.25 -7.80
N ASN A 36 -13.90 2.54 -8.04
CA ASN A 36 -14.80 1.62 -8.69
C ASN A 36 -14.45 1.53 -10.19
N PRO A 37 -13.99 0.37 -10.70
CA PRO A 37 -13.62 0.24 -12.12
C PRO A 37 -14.84 0.32 -13.05
N LEU A 38 -16.05 0.18 -12.50
CA LEU A 38 -17.32 0.29 -13.21
C LEU A 38 -18.09 1.56 -12.81
N ALA A 39 -17.41 2.54 -12.21
CA ALA A 39 -18.00 3.83 -11.88
C ALA A 39 -18.55 4.49 -13.14
N LEU A 40 -19.79 4.98 -13.04
CA LEU A 40 -20.36 5.84 -14.09
C LEU A 40 -19.88 7.29 -13.91
N ASP A 41 -19.66 7.69 -12.65
CA ASP A 41 -19.15 9.00 -12.28
C ASP A 41 -17.67 8.93 -11.84
N PRO A 42 -16.80 9.84 -12.32
CA PRO A 42 -15.40 9.87 -11.91
C PRO A 42 -15.25 10.04 -10.38
N GLY A 43 -14.50 9.12 -9.76
CA GLY A 43 -14.19 9.18 -8.32
C GLY A 43 -15.16 8.42 -7.41
N GLU A 44 -16.12 7.69 -7.97
CA GLU A 44 -16.91 6.73 -7.17
C GLU A 44 -16.00 5.65 -6.59
N LYS A 45 -16.08 5.44 -5.28
CA LYS A 45 -15.29 4.43 -4.56
C LYS A 45 -16.17 3.29 -4.05
N ILE A 46 -15.60 2.10 -4.03
CA ILE A 46 -16.19 0.90 -3.45
C ILE A 46 -15.36 0.41 -2.27
N MET A 47 -16.03 -0.16 -1.28
CA MET A 47 -15.37 -0.88 -0.20
C MET A 47 -14.97 -2.26 -0.70
N ALA A 48 -13.66 -2.51 -0.75
CA ALA A 48 -13.07 -3.79 -1.09
C ALA A 48 -12.42 -4.42 0.14
N VAL A 49 -12.28 -5.74 0.14
CA VAL A 49 -11.58 -6.50 1.17
C VAL A 49 -10.19 -6.86 0.64
N ARG A 50 -9.13 -6.35 1.26
CA ARG A 50 -7.73 -6.62 0.90
C ARG A 50 -7.11 -7.61 1.90
N SER A 51 -6.40 -8.62 1.39
CA SER A 51 -5.56 -9.50 2.23
C SER A 51 -4.39 -8.72 2.82
N ILE A 52 -4.19 -8.83 4.13
CA ILE A 52 -3.10 -8.17 4.87
C ILE A 52 -1.97 -9.15 5.26
N ARG A 53 -2.09 -10.44 4.91
CA ARG A 53 -1.11 -11.48 5.28
C ARG A 53 0.32 -11.13 4.85
N SER A 54 0.47 -10.52 3.67
CA SER A 54 1.76 -10.12 3.09
C SER A 54 1.98 -8.61 3.09
N ASP A 55 1.24 -7.87 3.92
CA ASP A 55 1.28 -6.41 3.97
C ASP A 55 1.53 -5.95 5.41
N PRO A 56 2.80 -5.88 5.84
CA PRO A 56 3.13 -5.53 7.22
C PRO A 56 2.61 -4.14 7.59
N LEU A 57 2.63 -3.18 6.67
CA LEU A 57 2.10 -1.84 6.89
C LEU A 57 0.57 -1.85 7.08
N GLY A 58 -0.16 -2.57 6.22
CA GLY A 58 -1.60 -2.75 6.34
C GLY A 58 -2.00 -3.44 7.65
N ARG A 59 -1.25 -4.46 8.06
CA ARG A 59 -1.44 -5.16 9.34
C ARG A 59 -1.24 -4.22 10.53
N LEU A 60 -0.18 -3.42 10.55
CA LEU A 60 0.07 -2.44 11.62
C LEU A 60 -1.08 -1.43 11.74
N HIS A 61 -1.60 -0.95 10.61
CA HIS A 61 -2.70 0.01 10.59
C HIS A 61 -4.03 -0.61 11.04
N ALA A 62 -4.36 -1.82 10.56
CA ALA A 62 -5.57 -2.54 10.96
C ALA A 62 -5.63 -2.80 12.48
N HIS A 63 -4.48 -3.07 13.10
CA HIS A 63 -4.35 -3.23 14.55
C HIS A 63 -4.18 -1.90 15.32
N ARG A 64 -4.29 -0.73 14.66
CA ARG A 64 -4.13 0.61 15.24
C ARG A 64 -2.78 0.83 15.93
N GLN A 65 -1.72 0.15 15.46
CA GLN A 65 -0.37 0.33 15.99
C GLN A 65 0.34 1.55 15.38
N ILE A 66 -0.15 1.99 14.21
CA ILE A 66 0.24 3.21 13.51
C ILE A 66 -1.01 4.04 13.21
N ASP A 67 -0.85 5.35 13.07
CA ASP A 67 -1.94 6.25 12.71
C ASP A 67 -2.14 6.35 11.18
N GLU A 68 -3.22 7.01 10.77
CA GLU A 68 -3.57 7.20 9.36
C GLU A 68 -2.51 8.02 8.61
N ALA A 69 -1.84 8.98 9.27
CA ALA A 69 -0.83 9.82 8.63
C ALA A 69 0.44 9.02 8.32
N GLN A 70 0.88 8.19 9.26
CA GLN A 70 1.96 7.22 9.10
C GLN A 70 1.64 6.20 8.02
N TYR A 71 0.40 5.68 8.02
CA TYR A 71 -0.07 4.75 7.00
C TYR A 71 -0.01 5.36 5.59
N ARG A 72 -0.55 6.56 5.41
CA ARG A 72 -0.49 7.30 4.13
C ARG A 72 0.94 7.63 3.72
N GLY A 73 1.80 8.02 4.67
CA GLY A 73 3.21 8.27 4.42
C GLY A 73 3.94 7.02 3.92
N GLY A 74 3.68 5.86 4.51
CA GLY A 74 4.21 4.59 4.05
C GLY A 74 3.71 4.19 2.66
N ARG A 75 2.42 4.41 2.34
CA ARG A 75 1.87 4.14 1.01
C ARG A 75 2.44 5.05 -0.07
N ALA A 76 2.56 6.35 0.20
CA ALA A 76 3.17 7.27 -0.75
C ALA A 76 4.63 6.93 -1.06
N PHE A 77 5.37 6.41 -0.07
CA PHE A 77 6.71 5.87 -0.28
C PHE A 77 6.71 4.65 -1.22
N GLN A 78 5.80 3.68 -1.01
CA GLN A 78 5.66 2.53 -1.90
C GLN A 78 5.34 2.95 -3.33
N ASP A 79 4.41 3.90 -3.50
CA ASP A 79 4.03 4.43 -4.82
C ASP A 79 5.21 5.12 -5.53
N ASP A 80 6.01 5.89 -4.80
CA ASP A 80 7.21 6.54 -5.35
C ASP A 80 8.29 5.52 -5.71
N TRP A 81 8.49 4.49 -4.87
CA TRP A 81 9.42 3.40 -5.14
C TRP A 81 9.03 2.64 -6.43
N GLU A 82 7.76 2.26 -6.56
CA GLU A 82 7.24 1.60 -7.76
C GLU A 82 7.38 2.47 -9.01
N LYS A 83 7.16 3.78 -8.90
CA LYS A 83 7.38 4.72 -10.02
C LYS A 83 8.85 4.81 -10.39
N ALA A 84 9.74 4.90 -9.42
CA ALA A 84 11.19 5.03 -9.63
C ALA A 84 11.81 3.76 -10.23
N GLU A 85 11.40 2.58 -9.76
CA GLU A 85 11.86 1.28 -10.26
C GLU A 85 11.26 0.92 -11.63
N ARG A 86 10.20 1.61 -12.06
CA ARG A 86 9.61 1.38 -13.38
C ARG A 86 10.60 1.79 -14.47
N GLY A 87 11.22 0.79 -15.10
CA GLY A 87 12.12 0.98 -16.22
C GLY A 87 11.48 1.70 -17.41
N PRO A 88 12.31 2.17 -18.38
CA PRO A 88 11.81 2.81 -19.59
C PRO A 88 10.83 1.88 -20.29
N GLN A 89 9.67 2.42 -20.69
CA GLN A 89 8.68 1.62 -21.38
C GLN A 89 9.22 1.19 -22.74
N ALA A 90 9.23 -0.12 -23.00
CA ALA A 90 9.64 -0.65 -24.29
C ALA A 90 8.80 -0.05 -25.41
N MET A 91 9.48 0.47 -26.43
CA MET A 91 8.86 1.01 -27.64
C MET A 91 8.73 -0.12 -28.66
N ASP A 92 7.54 -0.26 -29.25
CA ASP A 92 7.34 -1.12 -30.41
C ASP A 92 7.51 -0.26 -31.68
N PRO A 93 8.65 -0.37 -32.40
CA PRO A 93 8.90 0.41 -33.60
C PRO A 93 8.06 -0.06 -34.80
N THR A 94 7.37 -1.21 -34.72
CA THR A 94 6.52 -1.74 -35.80
C THR A 94 5.09 -1.20 -35.76
N ARG A 95 4.73 -0.48 -34.69
CA ARG A 95 3.39 0.08 -34.52
C ARG A 95 3.18 1.28 -35.45
N GLU A 96 2.10 1.26 -36.22
CA GLU A 96 1.70 2.34 -37.12
C GLU A 96 1.55 3.67 -36.37
N TYR A 97 2.16 4.72 -36.91
CA TYR A 97 2.16 6.05 -36.31
C TYR A 97 0.79 6.70 -36.51
N VAL A 98 -0.03 6.67 -35.46
CA VAL A 98 -1.36 7.29 -35.49
C VAL A 98 -1.24 8.76 -35.14
N ASP A 99 -2.00 9.62 -35.82
CA ASP A 99 -2.01 11.06 -35.54
C ASP A 99 -2.51 11.29 -34.10
N GLY A 100 -1.60 11.71 -33.21
CA GLY A 100 -1.77 11.70 -31.75
C GLY A 100 -0.74 10.88 -30.96
N ALA A 101 0.13 10.11 -31.63
CA ALA A 101 1.26 9.45 -31.02
C ALA A 101 2.31 10.49 -30.55
N ARG A 102 2.14 11.04 -29.35
CA ARG A 102 3.21 11.81 -28.70
C ARG A 102 4.41 10.88 -28.49
N MET A 103 5.61 11.35 -28.84
CA MET A 103 6.87 10.72 -28.48
C MET A 103 6.87 10.54 -26.95
N ARG A 104 6.76 9.31 -26.45
CA ARG A 104 6.75 9.05 -25.00
C ARG A 104 8.16 9.31 -24.47
N GLU A 105 8.27 10.24 -23.51
CA GLU A 105 9.54 10.50 -22.83
C GLU A 105 10.06 9.20 -22.19
N PRO A 106 11.36 8.87 -22.35
CA PRO A 106 11.94 7.66 -21.79
C PRO A 106 11.93 7.65 -20.26
N VAL A 107 11.93 8.84 -19.63
CA VAL A 107 11.71 9.03 -18.18
C VAL A 107 10.67 10.12 -18.02
N THR A 108 9.57 9.81 -17.36
CA THR A 108 8.51 10.80 -17.11
C THR A 108 8.90 11.75 -15.98
N GLU A 109 8.39 12.99 -15.99
CA GLU A 109 8.58 13.93 -14.88
C GLU A 109 8.12 13.34 -13.54
N SER A 110 7.07 12.51 -13.54
CA SER A 110 6.58 11.83 -12.33
C SER A 110 7.63 10.89 -11.71
N GLN A 111 8.40 10.19 -12.55
CA GLN A 111 9.49 9.32 -12.12
C GLN A 111 10.66 10.13 -11.58
N ARG A 112 11.02 11.24 -12.26
CA ARG A 112 12.05 12.17 -11.78
C ARG A 112 11.71 12.69 -10.38
N GLN A 113 10.48 13.15 -10.18
CA GLN A 113 10.02 13.66 -8.89
C GLN A 113 10.01 12.58 -7.80
N ALA A 114 9.62 11.34 -8.15
CA ALA A 114 9.70 10.21 -7.23
C ALA A 114 11.14 9.94 -6.77
N VAL A 115 12.10 9.88 -7.70
CA VAL A 115 13.52 9.70 -7.39
C VAL A 115 14.06 10.82 -6.49
N LEU A 116 13.71 12.08 -6.75
CA LEU A 116 14.13 13.20 -5.91
C LEU A 116 13.56 13.10 -4.48
N ARG A 117 12.31 12.67 -4.33
CA ARG A 117 11.70 12.43 -3.01
C ARG A 117 12.36 11.27 -2.27
N LEU A 118 12.62 10.14 -2.95
CA LEU A 118 13.32 8.99 -2.37
C LEU A 118 14.72 9.38 -1.87
N ASN A 119 15.48 10.13 -2.68
CA ASN A 119 16.79 10.65 -2.27
C ASN A 119 16.72 11.57 -1.03
N ARG A 120 15.67 12.38 -0.92
CA ARG A 120 15.43 13.20 0.28
C ARG A 120 15.14 12.33 1.50
N ILE A 121 14.30 11.30 1.34
CA ILE A 121 13.93 10.37 2.39
C ILE A 121 15.15 9.60 2.91
N GLU A 122 16.01 9.10 2.02
CA GLU A 122 17.25 8.42 2.41
C GLU A 122 18.15 9.32 3.27
N ARG A 123 18.28 10.60 2.89
CA ARG A 123 19.07 11.58 3.65
C ARG A 123 18.47 11.86 5.03
N GLU A 124 17.15 11.98 5.14
CA GLU A 124 16.47 12.29 6.40
C GLU A 124 16.43 11.09 7.36
N LEU A 125 16.27 9.87 6.83
CA LEU A 125 16.20 8.65 7.65
C LEU A 125 17.59 8.10 8.04
N GLY A 126 18.61 8.42 7.23
CA GLY A 126 19.94 7.83 7.33
C GLY A 126 19.96 6.36 6.88
N THR A 127 21.16 5.78 6.77
CA THR A 127 21.38 4.44 6.21
C THR A 127 20.54 3.36 6.89
N ASP A 128 20.57 3.31 8.23
CA ASP A 128 19.85 2.27 8.98
C ASP A 128 18.32 2.43 8.89
N GLY A 129 17.84 3.67 8.90
CA GLY A 129 16.41 3.97 8.79
C GLY A 129 15.89 3.66 7.40
N ALA A 130 16.61 4.09 6.36
CA ALA A 130 16.29 3.79 4.97
C ALA A 130 16.29 2.28 4.70
N ALA A 131 17.30 1.55 5.18
CA ALA A 131 17.36 0.10 5.04
C ALA A 131 16.18 -0.59 5.74
N LEU A 132 15.81 -0.16 6.95
CA LEU A 132 14.67 -0.70 7.68
C LEU A 132 13.35 -0.42 6.96
N VAL A 133 13.16 0.80 6.44
CA VAL A 133 11.97 1.17 5.66
C VAL A 133 11.88 0.35 4.38
N HIS A 134 12.99 0.14 3.68
CA HIS A 134 13.04 -0.71 2.49
C HIS A 134 12.71 -2.18 2.82
N ASP A 135 13.31 -2.74 3.88
CA ASP A 135 13.02 -4.11 4.33
C ASP A 135 11.52 -4.33 4.60
N VAL A 136 10.85 -3.37 5.24
CA VAL A 136 9.42 -3.50 5.58
C VAL A 136 8.50 -3.13 4.41
N LEU A 137 8.70 -1.96 3.79
CA LEU A 137 7.76 -1.41 2.80
C LEU A 137 7.97 -1.98 1.40
N VAL A 138 9.19 -2.35 1.02
CA VAL A 138 9.47 -2.89 -0.32
C VAL A 138 9.49 -4.41 -0.30
N LEU A 139 10.25 -5.00 0.63
CA LEU A 139 10.38 -6.46 0.71
C LEU A 139 9.25 -7.14 1.50
N GLY A 140 8.40 -6.36 2.19
CA GLY A 140 7.26 -6.89 2.94
C GLY A 140 7.65 -7.67 4.21
N LEU A 141 8.89 -7.50 4.71
CA LEU A 141 9.39 -8.25 5.85
C LEU A 141 8.75 -7.79 7.16
N THR A 142 8.47 -8.75 8.02
CA THR A 142 8.07 -8.52 9.41
C THR A 142 9.28 -8.23 10.30
N MET A 143 9.05 -7.63 11.47
CA MET A 143 10.13 -7.32 12.42
C MET A 143 10.88 -8.58 12.88
N ASP A 144 10.18 -9.71 12.98
CA ASP A 144 10.78 -11.00 13.30
C ASP A 144 11.72 -11.48 12.20
N GLU A 145 11.30 -11.40 10.93
CA GLU A 145 12.13 -11.76 9.77
C GLU A 145 13.34 -10.83 9.63
N ILE A 146 13.18 -9.55 9.91
CA ILE A 146 14.29 -8.57 9.93
C ILE A 146 15.28 -8.95 11.03
N GLY A 147 14.80 -9.30 12.23
CA GLY A 147 15.64 -9.79 13.32
C GLY A 147 16.41 -11.06 12.93
N GLN A 148 15.76 -12.01 12.28
CA GLN A 148 16.40 -13.22 11.76
C GLN A 148 17.47 -12.90 10.72
N ARG A 149 17.17 -12.03 9.75
CA ARG A 149 18.10 -11.61 8.69
C ARG A 149 19.34 -10.89 9.24
N ARG A 150 19.18 -10.16 10.35
CA ARG A 150 20.25 -9.43 11.05
C ARG A 150 20.92 -10.26 12.17
N ALA A 151 20.59 -11.55 12.28
CA ALA A 151 21.09 -12.46 13.32
C ALA A 151 20.82 -11.99 14.77
N VAL A 152 19.76 -11.21 14.99
CA VAL A 152 19.32 -10.70 16.30
C VAL A 152 17.87 -11.11 16.57
N ARG A 153 17.68 -12.20 17.34
CA ARG A 153 16.36 -12.85 17.52
C ARG A 153 15.66 -12.51 18.83
N THR A 154 16.23 -11.64 19.66
CA THR A 154 15.66 -11.33 20.97
C THR A 154 14.49 -10.35 20.83
N GLN A 155 13.45 -10.50 21.66
CA GLN A 155 12.30 -9.58 21.71
C GLN A 155 12.71 -8.10 21.82
N ARG A 156 13.76 -7.81 22.59
CA ARG A 156 14.32 -6.45 22.72
C ARG A 156 14.69 -5.81 21.36
N TRP A 157 15.23 -6.61 20.44
CA TRP A 157 15.59 -6.13 19.11
C TRP A 157 14.36 -5.93 18.23
N ILE A 158 13.38 -6.83 18.32
CA ILE A 158 12.09 -6.69 17.63
C ILE A 158 11.38 -5.40 18.07
N ASP A 159 11.33 -5.13 19.37
CA ASP A 159 10.74 -3.91 19.93
C ASP A 159 11.50 -2.65 19.49
N TYR A 160 12.84 -2.75 19.41
CA TYR A 160 13.69 -1.68 18.88
C TYR A 160 13.36 -1.39 17.41
N PHE A 161 13.28 -2.40 16.54
CA PHE A 161 12.94 -2.21 15.14
C PHE A 161 11.52 -1.66 14.98
N ALA A 162 10.56 -2.14 15.76
CA ALA A 162 9.18 -1.64 15.74
C ALA A 162 9.10 -0.15 16.17
N ARG A 163 9.87 0.25 17.19
CA ARG A 163 9.96 1.66 17.58
C ARG A 163 10.67 2.50 16.51
N ARG A 164 11.80 2.03 15.99
CA ARG A 164 12.58 2.74 14.97
C ARG A 164 11.81 2.91 13.67
N PHE A 165 11.06 1.90 13.27
CA PHE A 165 10.21 1.95 12.08
C PHE A 165 9.09 2.98 12.23
N ARG A 166 8.44 3.06 13.40
CA ARG A 166 7.44 4.12 13.67
C ARG A 166 8.04 5.52 13.58
N GLU A 167 9.24 5.73 14.11
CA GLU A 167 9.93 7.02 13.99
C GLU A 167 10.21 7.39 12.53
N CYS A 168 10.51 6.39 11.68
CA CYS A 168 10.70 6.58 10.24
C CYS A 168 9.37 6.91 9.55
N LEU A 169 8.29 6.19 9.87
CA LEU A 169 6.95 6.50 9.34
C LEU A 169 6.49 7.91 9.72
N ASP A 170 6.80 8.38 10.94
CA ASP A 170 6.53 9.77 11.33
C ASP A 170 7.26 10.78 10.43
N ARG A 171 8.50 10.46 10.01
CA ARG A 171 9.26 11.31 9.10
C ARG A 171 8.68 11.27 7.69
N LEU A 172 8.31 10.08 7.19
CA LEU A 172 7.62 9.94 5.92
C LEU A 172 6.32 10.76 5.89
N ALA A 173 5.50 10.67 6.95
CA ALA A 173 4.26 11.44 7.06
C ALA A 173 4.51 12.96 6.94
N VAL A 174 5.61 13.47 7.51
CA VAL A 174 5.98 14.88 7.38
C VAL A 174 6.48 15.22 5.96
N ILE A 175 7.36 14.40 5.39
CA ILE A 175 7.93 14.63 4.04
C ILE A 175 6.83 14.65 2.98
N TYR A 176 5.84 13.75 3.09
CA TYR A 176 4.70 13.67 2.20
C TYR A 176 3.55 14.64 2.54
N GLY A 177 3.66 15.39 3.64
CA GLY A 177 2.68 16.40 4.03
C GLY A 177 1.40 15.85 4.67
N PHE A 178 1.39 14.59 5.11
CA PHE A 178 0.27 14.00 5.87
C PHE A 178 0.30 14.36 7.36
N ALA A 179 1.45 14.81 7.86
CA ALA A 179 1.62 15.30 9.23
C ALA A 179 2.35 16.65 9.23
N THR A 180 2.02 17.50 10.20
CA THR A 180 2.76 18.74 10.47
C THR A 180 3.78 18.52 11.58
N GLU A 181 4.95 19.16 11.49
CA GLU A 181 6.00 19.07 12.52
C GLU A 181 5.50 19.51 13.91
N THR A 182 4.55 20.45 13.95
CA THR A 182 3.93 20.97 15.18
C THR A 182 3.08 19.91 15.90
N GLY A 183 2.45 18.98 15.17
CA GLY A 183 1.70 17.85 15.76
C GLY A 183 2.61 16.87 16.50
N ARG A 184 3.84 16.68 15.99
CA ARG A 184 4.86 15.80 16.58
C ARG A 184 5.36 16.30 17.93
N GLN A 185 5.58 17.60 18.08
CA GLN A 185 6.02 18.23 19.33
C GLN A 185 4.96 18.10 20.44
N ARG A 186 3.67 18.28 20.09
CA ARG A 186 2.56 18.15 21.04
C ARG A 186 2.31 16.71 21.51
N ALA A 187 2.52 15.72 20.65
CA ALA A 187 2.39 14.31 21.03
C ALA A 187 3.52 13.85 21.96
N GLY A 188 4.74 14.38 21.78
CA GLY A 188 5.89 14.12 22.66
C GLY A 188 5.78 14.77 24.04
N GLN A 189 5.09 15.91 24.15
CA GLN A 189 4.87 16.63 25.43
C GLN A 189 3.72 16.06 26.29
N ARG A 190 2.91 15.14 25.76
CA ARG A 190 1.78 14.51 26.46
C ARG A 190 2.09 13.11 27.02
N ARG A 191 3.36 12.71 27.02
CA ARG A 191 3.83 11.44 27.58
C ARG A 191 4.79 11.68 28.74
#